data_AF-R5CEF4-F1
#
_entry.id   AF-R5CEF4-F1
#
_cell.length_a   1.000
_cell.length_b   1.000
_cell.length_c   1.000
_cell.angle_alpha   90.00
_cell.angle_beta   90.00
_cell.angle_gamma   90.00
#
_symmetry.space_group_name_H-M   'P 1'
#
loop_
_entity.id
_entity.type
_entity.pdbx_description
1 polymer ?
#
loop_
_entity_poly.entity_id
_entity_poly.type
_entity_poly.pdbx_seq_one_letter_code
_entity_poly.pdbx_strand_id
1 'polypeptide(L)' 'MTECAGTVGTLADKRSKAPRMDENLKLRWLCCPRCGGKTRTQIRSHTVLEDFPLFCPKCKYTCVIRFKDGKTEEIKMPDA' A
#
# COMPACT_ATOMS: atom_id res chain seq x y z
N MET A 1 60.22 -34.37 1.06
CA MET A 1 60.11 -34.32 -0.41
C MET A 1 59.12 -35.42 -0.77
N THR A 2 57.84 -35.17 -1.01
CA THR A 2 57.27 -34.17 -1.92
C THR A 2 55.75 -34.15 -1.70
N GLU A 3 55.21 -32.93 -1.53
CA GLU A 3 53.91 -32.42 -1.96
C GLU A 3 52.60 -33.10 -1.55
N CYS A 4 51.73 -32.33 -0.88
CA CYS A 4 50.34 -32.11 -1.32
C CYS A 4 49.94 -30.69 -0.89
N ALA A 5 50.19 -29.70 -1.74
CA ALA A 5 49.68 -28.34 -1.56
C ALA A 5 48.18 -28.32 -1.88
N GLY A 6 47.33 -28.52 -0.87
CA GLY A 6 45.89 -28.33 -0.98
C GLY A 6 45.52 -26.86 -0.86
N THR A 7 45.51 -26.13 -1.97
CA THR A 7 44.80 -24.84 -2.05
C THR A 7 43.30 -25.13 -1.93
N VAL A 8 42.73 -24.85 -0.75
CA VAL A 8 41.27 -24.75 -0.62
C VAL A 8 40.87 -23.42 -1.26
N GLY A 9 40.38 -23.51 -2.50
CA GLY A 9 39.79 -22.38 -3.19
C GLY A 9 38.64 -21.83 -2.36
N THR A 10 38.76 -20.59 -1.90
CA THR A 10 37.66 -19.88 -1.26
C THR A 10 36.67 -19.51 -2.36
N LEU A 11 35.63 -20.33 -2.54
CA LEU A 11 34.48 -20.00 -3.36
C LEU A 11 33.81 -18.78 -2.72
N ALA A 12 34.20 -17.59 -3.17
CA ALA A 12 33.49 -16.37 -2.81
C ALA A 12 32.14 -16.39 -3.54
N ASP A 13 31.12 -16.89 -2.86
CA ASP A 13 29.71 -16.76 -3.19
C ASP A 13 29.40 -15.35 -3.71
N LYS A 14 29.24 -15.22 -5.03
CA LYS A 14 28.57 -14.08 -5.66
C LYS A 14 27.09 -14.18 -5.30
N ARG A 15 26.74 -13.83 -4.05
CA ARG A 15 25.37 -13.66 -3.59
C ARG A 15 24.75 -12.54 -4.43
N SER A 16 24.07 -12.94 -5.51
CA SER A 16 23.23 -12.10 -6.34
C SER A 16 22.42 -11.17 -5.45
N LYS A 17 22.66 -9.86 -5.60
CA LYS A 17 21.91 -8.82 -4.92
C LYS A 17 20.49 -8.86 -5.49
N ALA A 18 19.61 -9.61 -4.81
CA ALA A 18 18.18 -9.60 -5.10
C ALA A 18 17.73 -8.12 -5.10
N PRO A 19 16.99 -7.66 -6.14
CA PRO A 19 16.37 -6.36 -6.10
C PRO A 19 15.32 -6.39 -4.99
N ARG A 20 15.73 -5.91 -3.82
CA ARG A 20 14.83 -5.58 -2.73
C ARG A 20 14.04 -4.37 -3.20
N MET A 21 12.71 -4.48 -3.25
CA MET A 21 11.71 -3.66 -2.55
C MET A 21 10.39 -3.78 -3.33
N ASP A 22 9.44 -4.60 -2.87
CA ASP A 22 8.05 -4.46 -3.31
C ASP A 22 7.41 -3.33 -2.48
N GLU A 23 7.82 -2.09 -2.73
CA GLU A 23 7.35 -0.90 -2.00
C GLU A 23 5.95 -0.45 -2.44
N ASN A 24 5.20 -1.29 -3.18
CA ASN A 24 3.89 -0.93 -3.72
C ASN A 24 2.71 -1.54 -2.96
N LEU A 25 2.96 -2.35 -1.92
CA LEU A 25 1.91 -3.01 -1.13
C LEU A 25 1.56 -2.30 0.18
N LYS A 26 1.68 -0.96 0.24
CA LYS A 26 1.19 -0.19 1.41
C LYS A 26 -0.33 -0.08 1.33
N LEU A 27 -1.02 -1.06 1.92
CA LEU A 27 -2.46 -1.02 2.15
C LEU A 27 -2.79 0.07 3.16
N ARG A 28 -3.67 1.00 2.79
CA ARG A 28 -4.16 2.06 3.67
C ARG A 28 -5.65 1.89 3.92
N TRP A 29 -6.07 2.27 5.12
CA TRP A 29 -7.48 2.27 5.48
C TRP A 29 -8.05 3.65 5.22
N LEU A 30 -9.26 3.72 4.65
CA LEU A 30 -9.98 4.98 4.60
C LEU A 30 -10.45 5.38 5.99
N CYS A 31 -10.32 6.66 6.30
CA CYS A 31 -10.89 7.26 7.50
C CYS A 31 -12.13 8.08 7.12
N CYS A 32 -13.15 8.06 7.96
CA CYS A 32 -14.35 8.86 7.75
C CYS A 32 -14.00 10.35 7.81
N PRO A 33 -14.41 11.17 6.82
CA PRO A 33 -14.12 12.61 6.82
C PRO A 33 -14.81 13.35 7.99
N ARG A 34 -15.90 12.81 8.52
CA ARG A 34 -16.71 13.45 9.57
C ARG A 34 -16.20 13.21 10.98
N CYS A 35 -15.64 12.03 11.26
CA CYS A 35 -15.22 11.64 12.62
C CYS A 35 -13.77 11.13 12.72
N GLY A 36 -13.04 11.05 11.61
CA GLY A 36 -11.68 10.48 11.55
C GLY A 36 -11.63 8.98 11.84
N GLY A 37 -12.77 8.31 12.06
CA GLY A 37 -12.82 6.90 12.39
C GLY A 37 -12.37 6.02 11.23
N LYS A 38 -11.53 5.02 11.51
CA LYS A 38 -11.14 4.00 10.54
C LYS A 38 -12.40 3.28 10.00
N THR A 39 -12.56 3.27 8.68
CA THR A 39 -13.64 2.53 8.01
C THR A 39 -13.21 1.10 7.69
N ARG A 40 -14.14 0.27 7.22
CA ARG A 40 -13.84 -1.12 6.83
C ARG A 40 -13.18 -1.23 5.44
N THR A 41 -13.07 -0.11 4.72
CA THR A 41 -12.55 -0.07 3.35
C THR A 41 -11.03 0.06 3.35
N GLN A 42 -10.35 -0.96 2.83
CA GLN A 42 -8.90 -0.92 2.55
C GLN A 42 -8.67 -0.60 1.08
N ILE A 43 -7.67 0.25 0.83
CA ILE A 43 -7.32 0.73 -0.50
C ILE A 43 -5.81 0.63 -0.70
N ARG A 44 -5.39 0.27 -1.92
CA ARG A 44 -3.98 0.31 -2.33
C ARG A 44 -3.64 1.68 -2.91
N SER A 45 -2.36 2.03 -2.92
CA SER A 45 -1.92 3.31 -3.50
C SER A 45 -2.32 3.52 -4.97
N HIS A 46 -2.43 2.44 -5.76
CA HIS A 46 -2.81 2.49 -7.17
C HIS A 46 -4.31 2.28 -7.45
N THR A 47 -5.13 2.05 -6.43
CA THR A 47 -6.58 1.88 -6.64
C THR A 47 -7.20 3.23 -6.95
N VAL A 48 -8.14 3.25 -7.88
CA VAL A 48 -8.96 4.43 -8.19
C VAL A 48 -10.42 4.13 -7.86
N LEU A 49 -11.06 5.00 -7.11
CA LEU A 49 -12.49 4.99 -6.80
C LEU A 49 -13.06 6.31 -7.31
N GLU A 50 -14.07 6.29 -8.18
CA GLU A 50 -14.63 7.53 -8.72
C GLU A 50 -15.92 7.94 -8.01
N ASP A 51 -16.84 7.01 -7.76
CA ASP A 51 -18.13 7.25 -7.10
C ASP A 51 -18.41 6.17 -6.05
N PHE A 52 -17.49 6.03 -5.08
CA PHE A 52 -17.60 4.97 -4.08
C PHE A 52 -18.41 5.44 -2.85
N PRO A 53 -19.55 4.81 -2.53
CA PRO A 53 -20.29 5.13 -1.32
C PRO A 53 -19.55 4.60 -0.09
N LEU A 54 -19.00 5.51 0.72
CA LEU A 54 -18.37 5.23 2.00
C LEU A 54 -19.41 5.35 3.12
N PHE A 55 -19.63 4.24 3.83
CA PHE A 55 -20.44 4.22 5.05
C PHE A 55 -19.56 4.15 6.30
N CYS A 56 -19.82 5.03 7.27
CA CYS A 56 -19.18 4.98 8.57
C CYS A 56 -20.13 4.45 9.66
N PRO A 57 -19.87 3.27 10.26
CA PRO A 57 -20.73 2.73 11.32
C PRO A 57 -20.68 3.53 12.63
N LYS A 58 -19.62 4.31 12.87
CA LYS A 58 -19.47 5.12 14.10
C LYS A 58 -20.40 6.32 14.13
N CYS A 59 -20.46 7.07 13.02
CA CYS A 59 -21.25 8.30 12.93
C CYS A 59 -22.48 8.16 12.04
N LYS A 60 -22.73 6.95 11.51
CA LYS A 60 -23.82 6.61 10.56
C LYS A 60 -23.86 7.53 9.33
N TYR A 61 -22.72 8.11 8.98
CA TYR A 61 -22.59 9.03 7.85
C TYR A 61 -22.30 8.23 6.59
N THR A 62 -23.06 8.53 5.53
CA THR A 62 -22.87 7.97 4.19
C THR A 62 -22.49 9.10 3.26
N CYS A 63 -21.41 8.94 2.51
CA CYS A 63 -20.98 9.89 1.49
C CYS A 63 -20.37 9.19 0.30
N VAL A 64 -20.41 9.85 -0.85
CA VAL A 64 -19.71 9.41 -2.05
C VAL A 64 -18.31 10.01 -2.02
N ILE A 65 -17.30 9.18 -2.19
CA ILE A 65 -15.91 9.63 -2.23
C ILE A 65 -15.25 9.26 -3.56
N ARG A 66 -14.29 10.09 -3.94
CA ARG A 66 -13.32 9.83 -5.00
C ARG A 66 -11.97 9.56 -4.36
N PHE A 67 -11.35 8.43 -4.71
CA PHE A 67 -9.98 8.12 -4.33
C PHE A 67 -9.12 7.99 -5.58
N LYS A 68 -8.05 8.78 -5.70
CA LYS A 68 -7.12 8.70 -6.82
C LYS A 68 -5.72 9.07 -6.35
N ASP A 69 -4.73 8.27 -6.72
CA ASP A 69 -3.31 8.53 -6.45
C ASP A 69 -2.99 8.77 -4.95
N GLY A 70 -3.68 8.04 -4.07
CA GLY A 70 -3.51 8.19 -2.61
C GLY A 70 -4.27 9.35 -1.96
N LYS A 71 -5.03 10.14 -2.73
CA LYS A 71 -5.86 11.24 -2.22
C LYS A 71 -7.31 10.79 -2.14
N THR A 72 -8.00 11.17 -1.06
CA THR A 72 -9.44 10.94 -0.86
C THR A 72 -10.16 12.28 -0.88
N GLU A 73 -11.17 12.42 -1.73
CA GLU A 73 -12.03 13.60 -1.83
C GLU A 73 -13.49 13.19 -1.65
N GLU A 74 -14.28 14.05 -1.02
CA GLU A 74 -15.72 13.84 -0.87
C GLU A 74 -16.45 14.51 -2.04
N ILE A 75 -17.26 13.74 -2.76
CA ILE A 75 -18.10 14.27 -3.83
C ILE A 75 -19.37 14.80 -3.18
N LYS A 76 -19.41 16.13 -3.00
CA LYS A 76 -20.64 16.85 -2.71
C LYS A 76 -21.28 17.18 -4.05
N MET A 77 -22.50 16.72 -4.28
CA MET A 77 -23.29 17.26 -5.40
C MET A 77 -23.45 18.76 -5.13
N PRO A 78 -23.02 19.66 -6.03
CA PRO A 78 -23.37 21.06 -5.90
C PRO A 78 -24.88 21.17 -6.09
N ASP A 79 -25.56 21.70 -5.07
CA ASP A 79 -26.97 22.05 -5.15
C ASP A 79 -27.14 23.04 -6.32
N ALA A 80 -28.05 22.72 -7.24
CA ALA A 80 -28.33 23.48 -8.46
C ALA A 80 -29.18 24.72 -8.17
#